data_AF-A0A3C2DET5-F1
#
_entry.id   AF-A0A3C2DET5-F1
#
_cell.length_a   1.000
_cell.length_b   1.000
_cell.length_c   1.000
_cell.angle_alpha   90.00
_cell.angle_beta   90.00
_cell.angle_gamma   90.00
#
_symmetry.space_group_name_H-M   'P 1'
#
loop_
_entity.id
_entity.type
_entity.pdbx_description
1 polymer ?
#
loop_
_entity_poly.entity_id
_entity_poly.type
_entity_poly.pdbx_seq_one_letter_code
_entity_poly.pdbx_strand_id
1 'polypeptide(L)'
;WTEWSDWAESLTDPDWVMPSRCPGWTVQDNLAHIIGTERMLQGEPAPDVEHPTEHLKNPIAAENEKRIQALRSLSGSEVLDLFRTVSAERLGQLHAMSEEEILKVGWSPVGEVPYLRFMHVRVYD
;
A
#
# COMPACT_ATOMS: atom_id res chain seq x y z
N TRP A 1 -7.85 6.20 5.77
CA TRP A 1 -7.48 6.73 4.44
C TRP A 1 -7.72 8.24 4.31
N THR A 2 -8.84 8.81 4.78
CA THR A 2 -9.11 10.27 4.70
C THR A 2 -7.97 11.14 5.23
N GLU A 3 -7.50 10.90 6.46
CA GLU A 3 -6.36 11.64 7.06
C GLU A 3 -5.10 11.63 6.16
N TRP A 4 -4.81 10.50 5.51
CA TRP A 4 -3.68 10.37 4.59
C TRP A 4 -3.91 11.14 3.28
N SER A 5 -5.14 11.13 2.75
CA SER A 5 -5.51 11.90 1.57
C SER A 5 -5.41 13.41 1.83
N ASP A 6 -5.91 13.88 2.97
CA ASP A 6 -5.93 15.30 3.31
C ASP A 6 -4.51 15.82 3.58
N TRP A 7 -3.68 15.02 4.28
CA TRP A 7 -2.26 15.31 4.43
C TRP A 7 -1.54 15.37 3.07
N ALA A 8 -1.74 14.37 2.21
CA ALA A 8 -1.10 14.30 0.89
C ALA A 8 -1.52 15.47 -0.03
N GLU A 9 -2.76 15.94 0.07
CA GLU A 9 -3.25 17.11 -0.68
C GLU A 9 -2.53 18.41 -0.31
N SER A 10 -2.00 18.50 0.91
CA SER A 10 -1.23 19.66 1.37
C SER A 10 0.23 19.68 0.90
N LEU A 11 0.72 18.59 0.29
CA LEU A 11 2.11 18.44 -0.12
C LEU A 11 2.41 19.18 -1.42
N THR A 12 3.60 19.76 -1.50
CA THR A 12 4.16 20.34 -2.72
C THR A 12 5.01 19.32 -3.49
N ASP A 13 5.31 19.57 -4.77
CA ASP A 13 6.15 18.67 -5.58
C ASP A 13 7.51 18.32 -4.92
N PRO A 14 8.25 19.28 -4.30
CA PRO A 14 9.45 18.94 -3.55
C PRO A 14 9.21 18.02 -2.35
N ASP A 15 8.05 18.10 -1.69
CA ASP A 15 7.74 17.25 -0.54
C ASP A 15 7.60 15.79 -0.95
N TRP A 16 6.99 15.53 -2.09
CA TRP A 16 6.76 14.17 -2.62
C TRP A 16 8.05 13.39 -2.86
N VAL A 17 9.10 14.08 -3.31
CA VAL A 17 10.42 13.48 -3.61
C VAL A 17 11.36 13.47 -2.40
N MET A 18 10.95 14.00 -1.24
CA MET A 18 11.78 13.95 -0.05
C MET A 18 12.03 12.49 0.39
N PRO A 19 13.26 12.14 0.80
CA PRO A 19 13.54 10.83 1.36
C PRO A 19 12.71 10.55 2.62
N SER A 20 12.20 9.33 2.74
CA SER A 20 11.51 8.85 3.93
C SER A 20 12.49 8.16 4.89
N ARG A 21 11.97 7.67 6.02
CA ARG A 21 12.77 6.87 6.97
C ARG A 21 13.01 5.44 6.47
N CYS A 22 12.26 4.98 5.47
CA CYS A 22 12.48 3.71 4.82
C CYS A 22 13.64 3.88 3.82
N PRO A 23 14.73 3.10 3.94
CA PRO A 23 15.87 3.22 3.03
C PRO A 23 15.46 3.10 1.56
N GLY A 24 15.84 4.08 0.74
CA GLY A 24 15.55 4.12 -0.69
C GLY A 24 14.13 4.56 -1.05
N TRP A 25 13.29 4.91 -0.07
CA TRP A 25 11.93 5.39 -0.31
C TRP A 25 11.84 6.90 -0.21
N THR A 26 10.95 7.47 -1.00
CA THR A 26 10.48 8.86 -0.89
C THR A 26 9.15 8.94 -0.13
N VAL A 27 8.66 10.16 0.11
CA VAL A 27 7.29 10.38 0.62
C VAL A 27 6.25 9.76 -0.32
N GLN A 28 6.43 9.88 -1.64
CA GLN A 28 5.58 9.22 -2.63
C GLN A 28 5.58 7.69 -2.47
N ASP A 29 6.73 7.09 -2.23
CA ASP A 29 6.86 5.63 -2.08
C ASP A 29 6.08 5.10 -0.86
N ASN A 30 5.95 5.88 0.22
CA ASN A 30 5.10 5.50 1.35
C ASN A 30 3.62 5.41 0.96
N LEU A 31 3.11 6.38 0.18
CA LEU A 31 1.72 6.33 -0.27
C LEU A 31 1.51 5.21 -1.31
N ALA A 32 2.49 5.02 -2.20
CA ALA A 32 2.53 3.91 -3.15
C ALA A 32 2.53 2.54 -2.46
N HIS A 33 3.19 2.41 -1.30
CA HIS A 33 3.14 1.19 -0.49
C HIS A 33 1.70 0.86 -0.06
N ILE A 34 0.97 1.85 0.46
CA ILE A 34 -0.42 1.64 0.90
C ILE A 34 -1.31 1.24 -0.29
N ILE A 35 -1.17 1.92 -1.44
CA ILE A 35 -1.86 1.55 -2.69
C ILE A 35 -1.54 0.09 -3.08
N GLY A 36 -0.27 -0.30 -3.03
CA GLY A 36 0.18 -1.65 -3.34
C GLY A 36 -0.47 -2.69 -2.44
N THR A 37 -0.51 -2.44 -1.14
CA THR A 37 -1.16 -3.33 -0.15
C THR A 37 -2.67 -3.44 -0.40
N GLU A 38 -3.34 -2.33 -0.71
CA GLU A 38 -4.76 -2.36 -1.06
C GLU A 38 -5.03 -3.19 -2.33
N ARG A 39 -4.26 -2.99 -3.40
CA ARG A 39 -4.38 -3.78 -4.63
C ARG A 39 -4.14 -5.27 -4.39
N MET A 40 -3.15 -5.61 -3.57
CA MET A 40 -2.95 -6.99 -3.14
C MET A 40 -4.20 -7.56 -2.44
N LEU A 41 -4.85 -6.77 -1.58
CA LEU A 41 -6.09 -7.17 -0.89
C LEU A 41 -7.31 -7.24 -1.82
N GLN A 42 -7.29 -6.54 -2.96
CA GLN A 42 -8.24 -6.72 -4.07
C GLN A 42 -7.96 -8.00 -4.87
N GLY A 43 -6.88 -8.72 -4.57
CA GLY A 43 -6.45 -9.91 -5.28
C GLY A 43 -5.62 -9.63 -6.53
N GLU A 44 -5.13 -8.40 -6.72
CA GLU A 44 -4.29 -8.07 -7.86
C GLU A 44 -2.89 -8.71 -7.72
N PRO A 45 -2.38 -9.37 -8.78
CA PRO A 45 -1.02 -9.90 -8.76
C PRO A 45 -0.01 -8.75 -8.63
N ALA A 46 1.17 -9.06 -8.09
CA ALA A 46 2.25 -8.10 -8.11
C ALA A 46 2.73 -7.87 -9.55
N PRO A 47 3.14 -6.63 -9.90
CA PRO A 47 3.68 -6.33 -11.21
C PRO A 47 5.03 -7.03 -11.41
N ASP A 48 5.31 -7.44 -12.65
CA ASP A 48 6.60 -7.99 -13.05
C ASP A 48 7.51 -6.86 -13.55
N VAL A 49 8.24 -6.26 -12.62
CA VAL A 49 9.15 -5.13 -12.87
C VAL A 49 10.50 -5.34 -12.20
N GLU A 50 11.56 -4.85 -12.85
CA GLU A 50 12.88 -4.76 -12.22
C GLU A 50 12.82 -3.80 -11.03
N HIS A 51 13.35 -4.23 -9.89
CA HIS A 51 13.28 -3.50 -8.63
C HIS A 51 14.60 -3.67 -7.84
N PRO A 52 14.94 -2.72 -6.97
CA PRO A 52 16.16 -2.80 -6.17
C PRO A 52 16.08 -3.96 -5.16
N THR A 53 17.19 -4.68 -4.99
CA THR A 53 17.26 -5.87 -4.12
C THR A 53 18.24 -5.73 -2.96
N GLU A 54 19.12 -4.72 -2.98
CA GLU A 54 20.25 -4.60 -2.06
C GLU A 54 19.84 -4.48 -0.57
N HIS A 55 18.76 -3.76 -0.30
CA HIS A 55 18.23 -3.54 1.06
C HIS A 55 17.19 -4.58 1.49
N LEU A 56 16.78 -5.49 0.60
CA LEU A 56 15.72 -6.44 0.87
C LEU A 56 16.16 -7.54 1.85
N LYS A 57 15.30 -7.81 2.84
CA LYS A 57 15.58 -8.79 3.91
C LYS A 57 14.63 -9.98 3.91
N ASN A 58 13.52 -9.90 3.19
CA ASN A 58 12.50 -10.95 3.15
C ASN A 58 11.66 -10.85 1.85
N PRO A 59 10.91 -11.90 1.49
CA PRO A 59 10.08 -11.90 0.28
C PRO A 59 8.98 -10.83 0.26
N ILE A 60 8.43 -10.47 1.42
CA ILE A 60 7.37 -9.43 1.52
C ILE A 60 7.93 -8.06 1.09
N ALA A 61 9.18 -7.77 1.47
CA ALA A 61 9.86 -6.54 1.06
C ALA A 61 10.07 -6.48 -0.47
N ALA A 62 10.31 -7.62 -1.12
CA ALA A 62 10.38 -7.69 -2.59
C ALA A 62 9.03 -7.41 -3.25
N GLU A 63 7.95 -7.96 -2.71
CA GLU A 63 6.59 -7.70 -3.21
C GLU A 63 6.18 -6.23 -3.04
N ASN A 64 6.58 -5.60 -1.93
CA ASN A 64 6.38 -4.16 -1.73
C ASN A 64 7.17 -3.33 -2.76
N GLU A 65 8.46 -3.61 -2.96
CA GLU A 65 9.29 -2.88 -3.93
C GLU A 65 8.74 -2.98 -5.36
N LYS A 66 8.30 -4.17 -5.80
CA LYS A 66 7.69 -4.31 -7.14
C LYS A 66 6.50 -3.37 -7.33
N ARG A 67 5.60 -3.30 -6.35
CA ARG A 67 4.40 -2.46 -6.41
C ARG A 67 4.73 -0.98 -6.36
N ILE A 68 5.68 -0.58 -5.51
CA ILE A 68 6.16 0.80 -5.41
C ILE A 68 6.83 1.22 -6.72
N GLN A 69 7.75 0.40 -7.22
CA GLN A 69 8.49 0.65 -8.46
C GLN A 69 7.56 0.86 -9.66
N ALA A 70 6.45 0.11 -9.73
CA ALA A 70 5.44 0.28 -10.78
C ALA A 70 4.70 1.64 -10.74
N LEU A 71 4.81 2.38 -9.62
CA LEU A 71 4.16 3.68 -9.42
C LEU A 71 5.16 4.86 -9.42
N ARG A 72 6.47 4.61 -9.50
CA ARG A 72 7.50 5.68 -9.43
C ARG A 72 7.54 6.62 -10.62
N SER A 73 6.99 6.22 -11.75
CA SER A 73 6.89 7.11 -12.92
C SER A 73 5.77 8.14 -12.80
N LEU A 74 4.86 7.99 -11.83
CA LEU A 74 3.78 8.93 -11.56
C LEU A 74 4.30 10.14 -10.77
N SER A 75 3.64 11.28 -10.96
CA SER A 75 3.74 12.43 -10.07
C SER A 75 3.05 12.19 -8.71
N GLY A 76 3.40 12.97 -7.70
CA GLY A 76 2.75 12.91 -6.39
C GLY A 76 1.23 13.08 -6.44
N SER A 77 0.74 14.01 -7.27
CA SER A 77 -0.70 14.20 -7.49
C SER A 77 -1.38 13.00 -8.15
N GLU A 78 -0.73 12.36 -9.12
CA GLU A 78 -1.27 11.14 -9.76
C GLU A 78 -1.30 9.96 -8.77
N VAL A 79 -0.30 9.84 -7.89
CA VAL A 79 -0.30 8.85 -6.80
C VAL A 79 -1.43 9.14 -5.81
N LEU A 80 -1.68 10.40 -5.46
CA LEU A 80 -2.79 10.79 -4.59
C LEU A 80 -4.17 10.45 -5.21
N ASP A 81 -4.38 10.77 -6.48
CA ASP A 81 -5.62 10.44 -7.19
C ASP A 81 -5.84 8.93 -7.26
N LEU A 82 -4.76 8.17 -7.49
CA LEU A 82 -4.82 6.72 -7.47
C LEU A 82 -5.13 6.19 -6.06
N PHE A 83 -4.52 6.74 -5.02
CA PHE A 83 -4.79 6.39 -3.63
C PHE A 83 -6.26 6.59 -3.27
N ARG A 84 -6.85 7.73 -3.66
CA ARG A 84 -8.28 8.03 -3.44
C ARG A 84 -9.18 7.01 -4.16
N THR A 85 -8.85 6.67 -5.40
CA THR A 85 -9.59 5.67 -6.19
C THR A 85 -9.56 4.30 -5.50
N VAL A 86 -8.36 3.78 -5.23
CA VAL A 86 -8.17 2.43 -4.67
C VAL A 86 -8.75 2.34 -3.25
N SER A 87 -8.55 3.35 -2.41
CA SER A 87 -9.10 3.35 -1.05
C SER A 87 -10.64 3.42 -1.04
N ALA A 88 -11.26 4.12 -1.98
CA ALA A 88 -12.72 4.14 -2.11
C ALA A 88 -13.28 2.76 -2.52
N GLU A 89 -12.63 2.09 -3.49
CA GLU A 89 -13.00 0.73 -3.90
C GLU A 89 -12.85 -0.27 -2.74
N ARG A 90 -11.72 -0.19 -2.02
CA ARG A 90 -11.46 -1.00 -0.83
C ARG A 90 -12.47 -0.78 0.27
N LEU A 91 -12.87 0.47 0.52
CA LEU A 91 -13.91 0.77 1.48
C LEU A 91 -15.24 0.10 1.09
N GLY A 92 -15.59 0.15 -0.20
CA GLY A 92 -16.76 -0.55 -0.73
C GLY A 92 -16.68 -2.07 -0.51
N GLN A 93 -15.53 -2.69 -0.78
CA GLN A 93 -15.31 -4.12 -0.55
C GLN A 93 -15.41 -4.49 0.94
N LEU A 94 -14.86 -3.68 1.84
CA LEU A 94 -14.96 -3.90 3.29
C LEU A 94 -16.40 -3.75 3.79
N HIS A 95 -17.16 -2.77 3.28
CA HIS A 95 -18.58 -2.61 3.65
C HIS A 95 -19.46 -3.76 3.15
N ALA A 96 -19.11 -4.37 2.03
CA ALA A 96 -19.84 -5.52 1.47
C ALA A 96 -19.43 -6.86 2.09
N MET A 97 -18.31 -6.91 2.82
CA MET A 97 -17.76 -8.13 3.38
C MET A 97 -18.64 -8.66 4.51
N SER A 98 -18.95 -9.95 4.46
CA SER A 98 -19.69 -10.64 5.52
C SER A 98 -18.83 -10.87 6.77
N GLU A 99 -19.49 -11.14 7.90
CA GLU A 99 -18.80 -11.54 9.14
C GLU A 99 -17.99 -12.83 8.96
N GLU A 100 -18.48 -13.78 8.16
CA GLU A 100 -17.75 -15.01 7.84
C GLU A 100 -16.44 -14.70 7.10
N GLU A 101 -16.48 -13.82 6.11
CA GLU A 101 -15.31 -13.43 5.32
C GLU A 101 -14.30 -12.63 6.16
N ILE A 102 -14.76 -11.67 6.96
CA ILE A 102 -13.86 -10.82 7.76
C ILE A 102 -13.17 -11.59 8.90
N LEU A 103 -13.82 -12.65 9.41
CA LEU A 103 -13.27 -13.53 10.45
C LEU A 103 -12.54 -14.76 9.89
N LYS A 104 -12.60 -14.98 8.57
CA LYS A 104 -11.93 -16.11 7.92
C LYS A 104 -10.43 -16.06 8.17
N VAL A 105 -9.88 -17.18 8.67
CA VAL A 105 -8.45 -17.36 8.83
C VAL A 105 -7.82 -17.63 7.46
N GLY A 106 -6.75 -16.90 7.16
CA GLY A 106 -5.97 -17.07 5.94
C GLY A 106 -4.56 -16.54 6.10
N TRP A 107 -3.78 -16.67 5.03
CA TRP A 107 -2.42 -16.14 4.99
C TRP A 107 -2.40 -14.60 5.13
N SER A 108 -1.42 -14.08 5.88
CA SER A 108 -1.10 -12.66 5.95
C SER A 108 0.40 -12.43 6.21
N PRO A 109 0.90 -11.20 6.04
CA PRO A 109 2.26 -10.81 6.43
C PRO A 109 2.63 -11.08 7.91
N VAL A 110 1.64 -11.20 8.80
CA VAL A 110 1.84 -11.51 10.22
C VAL A 110 1.54 -12.98 10.58
N GLY A 111 1.44 -13.85 9.57
CA GLY A 111 1.13 -15.27 9.72
C GLY A 111 -0.33 -15.62 9.40
N GLU A 112 -0.74 -16.85 9.70
CA GLU A 112 -2.12 -17.30 9.52
C GLU A 112 -3.01 -16.74 10.63
N VAL A 113 -3.85 -15.77 10.29
CA VAL A 113 -4.73 -15.06 11.22
C VAL A 113 -6.06 -14.73 10.54
N PRO A 114 -7.12 -14.39 11.30
CA PRO A 114 -8.33 -13.82 10.72
C PRO A 114 -8.00 -12.58 9.88
N TYR A 115 -8.71 -12.39 8.76
CA TYR A 115 -8.54 -11.21 7.91
C TYR A 115 -8.58 -9.89 8.71
N LEU A 116 -9.53 -9.78 9.66
CA LEU A 116 -9.65 -8.64 10.57
C LEU A 116 -8.37 -8.35 11.36
N ARG A 117 -7.65 -9.39 11.80
CA ARG A 117 -6.40 -9.22 12.55
C ARG A 117 -5.33 -8.60 11.67
N PHE A 118 -5.23 -9.02 10.41
CA PHE A 118 -4.32 -8.37 9.47
C PHE A 118 -4.72 -6.91 9.26
N MET A 119 -6.01 -6.60 9.05
CA MET A 119 -6.48 -5.22 8.89
C MET A 119 -6.11 -4.32 10.08
N HIS A 120 -6.14 -4.83 11.31
CA HIS A 120 -5.70 -4.05 12.48
C HIS A 120 -4.19 -3.79 12.53
N VAL A 121 -3.36 -4.67 11.97
CA VAL A 121 -1.90 -4.45 11.96
C VAL A 121 -1.50 -3.36 10.96
N ARG A 122 -2.31 -3.16 9.91
CA ARG A 122 -2.05 -2.16 8.86
C ARG A 122 -2.07 -0.70 9.33
N VAL A 123 -2.41 -0.45 10.60
CA VAL A 123 -2.15 0.86 11.23
C VAL A 123 -0.65 1.21 11.29
N TYR A 124 0.22 0.21 11.14
CA TYR A 124 1.67 0.37 11.06
C TYR A 124 2.22 0.40 9.62
N ASP A 125 1.35 0.36 8.61
CA ASP A 125 1.72 0.60 7.21
C ASP A 125 2.20 2.06 7.02
#